data_AF-A0A853CH99-F1
#
_entry.id   AF-A0A853CH99-F1
#
_cell.length_a   1.000
_cell.length_b   1.000
_cell.length_c   1.000
_cell.angle_alpha   90.00
_cell.angle_beta   90.00
_cell.angle_gamma   90.00
#
_symmetry.space_group_name_H-M   'P 1'
#
loop_
_entity.id
_entity.type
_entity.pdbx_description
1 polymer ?
#
loop_
_entity_poly.entity_id
_entity_poly.type
_entity_poly.pdbx_seq_one_letter_code
_entity_poly.pdbx_strand_id
1 'polypeptide(L)' 'MTEDRRASDVPVVEGGDPACWLVRVCPACGRLADEDPPTRCPSCGERIEG' A
#
# COMPACT_ATOMS: atom_id res chain seq x y z
N MET A 1 10.79 34.60 -28.41
CA MET A 1 11.39 33.26 -28.51
C MET A 1 10.94 32.54 -27.25
N THR A 2 9.85 31.79 -27.38
CA THR A 2 9.15 31.10 -26.29
C THR A 2 9.75 29.71 -26.21
N GLU A 3 10.18 29.25 -25.04
CA GLU A 3 10.32 27.83 -24.68
C GLU A 3 10.75 27.71 -23.21
N ASP A 4 9.86 28.21 -22.36
CA ASP A 4 9.64 27.65 -21.03
C ASP A 4 8.88 26.31 -21.22
N ARG A 5 9.27 25.27 -20.45
CA ARG A 5 8.66 23.92 -20.30
C ARG A 5 9.44 22.71 -20.83
N ARG A 6 10.63 22.45 -20.27
CA ARG A 6 11.13 21.07 -20.21
C ARG A 6 11.11 20.53 -18.78
N ALA A 7 9.95 20.68 -18.13
CA ALA A 7 9.65 19.97 -16.90
C ALA A 7 9.07 18.60 -17.24
N SER A 8 9.64 17.57 -16.62
CA SER A 8 9.10 16.22 -16.43
C SER A 8 8.92 15.34 -17.67
N ASP A 9 9.97 14.61 -18.00
CA ASP A 9 9.83 13.23 -18.50
C ASP A 9 10.55 12.30 -17.52
N VAL A 10 10.07 12.30 -16.28
CA VAL A 10 10.30 11.16 -15.39
C VAL A 10 8.99 10.39 -15.47
N PRO A 11 8.98 9.10 -15.90
CA PRO A 11 7.81 8.28 -15.67
C PRO A 11 7.60 8.29 -14.17
N VAL A 12 6.59 9.04 -13.71
CA VAL A 12 6.06 8.86 -12.38
C VAL A 12 5.57 7.42 -12.43
N VAL A 13 6.35 6.51 -11.87
CA VAL A 13 5.81 5.25 -11.39
C VAL A 13 4.77 5.70 -10.38
N GLU A 14 3.54 5.94 -10.85
CA GLU A 14 2.42 6.21 -9.99
C GLU A 14 2.35 4.97 -9.13
N GLY A 15 2.88 5.10 -7.91
CA GLY A 15 2.87 4.06 -6.91
C GLY A 15 1.42 3.79 -6.59
N GLY A 16 0.80 2.93 -7.39
CA GLY A 16 -0.44 2.28 -7.02
C GLY A 16 -0.16 1.60 -5.69
N ASP A 17 -1.02 1.84 -4.72
CA ASP A 17 -1.10 1.03 -3.51
C ASP A 17 -1.08 -0.43 -4.00
N PRO A 18 0.01 -1.18 -3.76
CA PRO A 18 0.11 -2.50 -4.35
C PRO A 18 -1.10 -3.24 -3.79
N ALA A 19 -1.93 -3.82 -4.66
CA ALA A 19 -3.23 -4.39 -4.28
C ALA A 19 -3.13 -5.40 -3.10
N CYS A 20 -1.91 -5.87 -2.81
CA CYS A 20 -1.54 -6.62 -1.62
C CYS A 20 -1.58 -5.87 -0.28
N TRP A 21 -1.81 -4.56 -0.20
CA TRP A 21 -1.92 -3.87 1.10
C TRP A 21 -3.33 -3.96 1.69
N LEU A 22 -4.39 -4.00 0.87
CA LEU A 22 -5.76 -4.19 1.36
C LEU A 22 -5.97 -5.55 2.04
N VAL A 23 -5.36 -6.60 1.51
CA VAL A 23 -5.40 -7.96 2.10
C VAL A 23 -4.71 -8.03 3.47
N ARG A 24 -3.82 -7.06 3.78
CA ARG A 24 -3.15 -6.95 5.09
C ARG A 24 -3.92 -6.14 6.12
N VAL A 25 -5.03 -5.50 5.74
CA VAL A 25 -5.84 -4.73 6.68
C VAL A 25 -6.66 -5.71 7.53
N CYS A 26 -6.45 -5.68 8.85
CA CYS A 26 -7.23 -6.49 9.76
C CYS A 26 -8.72 -6.08 9.72
N PRO A 27 -9.65 -7.02 9.44
CA PRO A 27 -11.08 -6.68 9.35
C PRO A 27 -11.70 -6.32 10.70
N ALA A 28 -11.07 -6.72 11.82
CA ALA A 28 -11.58 -6.46 13.16
C ALA A 28 -11.22 -5.06 13.69
N CYS A 29 -10.01 -4.56 13.41
CA CYS A 29 -9.52 -3.30 13.98
C CYS A 29 -8.98 -2.29 12.95
N GLY A 30 -8.92 -2.65 11.66
CA GLY A 30 -8.44 -1.77 10.59
C GLY A 30 -6.92 -1.54 10.56
N ARG A 31 -6.15 -2.24 11.41
CA ARG A 31 -4.69 -2.10 11.44
C ARG A 31 -4.04 -2.93 10.33
N LEU A 32 -2.99 -2.37 9.72
CA LEU A 32 -2.18 -3.09 8.74
C LEU A 32 -1.25 -4.08 9.45
N ALA A 33 -1.21 -5.32 8.95
CA ALA A 33 -0.20 -6.30 9.35
C ALA A 33 1.18 -5.92 8.77
N ASP A 34 2.23 -6.18 9.54
CA ASP A 34 3.63 -5.93 9.13
C ASP A 34 4.16 -7.07 8.23
N GLU A 35 3.66 -8.30 8.45
CA GLU A 35 4.03 -9.50 7.71
C GLU A 35 3.18 -9.71 6.44
N ASP A 36 3.78 -10.32 5.41
CA ASP A 36 3.13 -10.73 4.16
C ASP A 36 3.56 -12.17 3.80
N PRO A 37 2.65 -13.15 3.68
CA PRO A 37 1.20 -13.04 3.85
C PRO A 37 0.80 -12.84 5.33
N PRO A 38 -0.22 -12.03 5.62
CA PRO A 38 -0.68 -11.76 6.97
C PRO A 38 -1.35 -13.00 7.58
N THR A 39 -0.86 -13.50 8.72
CA THR A 39 -1.53 -14.61 9.43
C THR A 39 -2.31 -14.14 10.66
N ARG A 40 -1.81 -13.11 11.36
CA ARG A 40 -2.48 -12.51 12.53
C ARG A 40 -2.23 -11.01 12.63
N CYS A 41 -3.16 -10.31 13.28
CA CYS A 41 -3.00 -8.90 13.58
C CYS A 41 -2.06 -8.69 14.79
N PRO A 42 -0.98 -7.90 14.68
CA PRO A 42 -0.08 -7.62 15.81
C PRO A 42 -0.73 -6.72 16.89
N SER A 43 -1.83 -6.03 16.55
CA SER A 43 -2.50 -5.11 17.47
C SER A 43 -3.58 -5.78 18.32
N CYS A 44 -4.38 -6.68 17.75
CA CYS A 44 -5.50 -7.31 18.45
C CYS A 44 -5.44 -8.84 18.53
N GLY A 45 -4.53 -9.50 17.78
CA GLY A 45 -4.37 -10.95 17.76
C GLY A 45 -5.33 -11.74 16.86
N GLU A 46 -6.27 -11.05 16.20
CA GLU A 46 -7.25 -11.65 15.27
C GLU A 46 -6.54 -12.35 14.09
N ARG A 47 -7.11 -13.44 13.58
CA ARG A 47 -6.61 -14.08 12.36
C ARG A 47 -6.96 -13.25 11.14
N ILE A 48 -5.99 -13.06 10.25
CA ILE A 48 -6.21 -12.38 8.97
C ILE A 48 -6.14 -13.49 7.91
N GLU A 49 -7.25 -13.70 7.22
CA GLU A 49 -7.31 -14.64 6.10
C GLU A 49 -7.05 -13.81 4.83
N GLY A 50 -5.84 -13.96 4.28
CA GLY A 50 -5.40 -13.23 3.09
C GLY A 50 -5.87 -13.85 1.78
#